data_AF-G2WRE8-F1
#
_entry.id   AF-G2WRE8-F1
#
_cell.length_a   1.000
_cell.length_b   1.000
_cell.length_c   1.000
_cell.angle_alpha   90.00
_cell.angle_beta   90.00
_cell.angle_gamma   90.00
#
_symmetry.space_group_name_H-M   'P 1'
#
loop_
_entity.id
_entity.type
_entity.pdbx_description
1 polymer ?
#
loop_
_entity_poly.entity_id
_entity_poly.type
_entity_poly.pdbx_seq_one_letter_code
_entity_poly.pdbx_strand_id
1 'polypeptide(L)'
;MPTAENQWLHLPLITKLRKSLQRDLPRCRVRLHHHPHLPQRQIGFMVCCKDANRNVREPLRKWSAEEEEKLCKYYNADIHKAAFVLPNFAKKALQ
;
A
#
# COMPACT_ATOMS: atom_id res chain seq x y z
N MET A 1 7.46 -4.63 -12.42
CA MET A 1 6.49 -4.03 -11.46
C MET A 1 6.86 -2.56 -11.34
N PRO A 2 6.02 -1.58 -11.73
CA PRO A 2 6.37 -0.18 -11.57
C PRO A 2 6.47 0.10 -10.07
N THR A 3 7.65 0.54 -9.63
CA THR A 3 7.91 1.04 -8.28
C THR A 3 6.89 2.13 -8.00
N ALA A 4 5.94 1.91 -7.08
CA ALA A 4 5.09 3.02 -6.67
C ALA A 4 6.00 3.93 -5.84
N GLU A 5 6.24 5.09 -6.41
CA GLU A 5 7.26 6.01 -5.96
C GLU A 5 7.01 6.47 -4.51
N ASN A 6 8.03 7.08 -3.91
CA ASN A 6 7.96 7.53 -2.53
C ASN A 6 6.97 8.71 -2.38
N GLN A 7 5.98 8.60 -1.49
CA GLN A 7 4.97 9.65 -1.24
C GLN A 7 5.55 11.02 -0.88
N TRP A 8 6.75 11.07 -0.30
CA TRP A 8 7.41 12.32 0.09
C TRP A 8 8.02 13.05 -1.10
N LEU A 9 8.37 12.31 -2.15
CA LEU A 9 9.09 12.84 -3.32
C LEU A 9 8.20 12.94 -4.56
N HIS A 10 7.23 12.02 -4.68
CA HIS A 10 6.58 11.72 -5.95
C HIS A 10 5.05 11.73 -5.88
N LEU A 11 4.49 12.42 -4.88
CA LEU A 11 3.05 12.49 -4.67
C LEU A 11 2.23 12.91 -5.91
N PRO A 12 2.67 13.88 -6.75
CA PRO A 12 1.95 14.22 -7.97
C PRO A 12 1.84 13.05 -8.95
N LEU A 13 2.91 12.27 -9.13
CA LEU A 13 2.90 11.11 -10.02
C LEU A 13 1.99 10.01 -9.47
N ILE A 14 2.10 9.69 -8.18
CA ILE A 14 1.27 8.69 -7.51
C ILE A 14 -0.22 9.04 -7.65
N THR A 15 -0.55 10.33 -7.51
CA THR A 15 -1.93 10.83 -7.65
C THR A 15 -2.43 10.67 -9.09
N LYS A 16 -1.62 11.03 -10.09
CA LYS A 16 -1.96 10.87 -11.52
C LYS A 16 -2.17 9.41 -11.87
N LEU A 17 -1.29 8.53 -11.40
CA LEU A 17 -1.34 7.11 -11.65
C LEU A 17 -2.55 6.44 -10.96
N ARG A 18 -2.88 6.84 -9.72
CA ARG A 18 -4.11 6.36 -9.08
C ARG A 18 -5.35 6.77 -9.87
N LYS A 19 -5.43 8.03 -10.32
CA LYS A 19 -6.57 8.53 -11.11
C LYS A 19 -6.74 7.78 -12.42
N SER A 20 -5.64 7.45 -13.11
CA SER A 20 -5.72 6.70 -14.36
C SER A 20 -6.27 5.29 -14.17
N LEU A 21 -5.91 4.62 -13.06
CA LEU A 21 -6.34 3.26 -12.73
C LEU A 21 -7.74 3.19 -12.13
N GLN A 22 -8.21 4.23 -11.44
CA GLN A 22 -9.57 4.27 -10.89
C GLN A 22 -10.67 4.21 -11.94
N ARG A 23 -10.36 4.49 -13.22
CA ARG A 23 -11.30 4.33 -14.34
C ARG A 23 -11.73 2.88 -14.54
N ASP A 24 -10.79 1.95 -14.38
CA ASP A 24 -11.00 0.53 -14.69
C ASP A 24 -11.00 -0.36 -13.44
N LEU A 25 -10.48 0.14 -12.31
CA LEU A 25 -10.29 -0.61 -11.07
C LEU A 25 -11.03 0.09 -9.91
N PRO A 26 -12.22 -0.40 -9.51
CA PRO A 26 -13.10 0.27 -8.54
C PRO A 26 -12.49 0.41 -7.14
N ARG A 27 -11.43 -0.35 -6.86
CA ARG A 27 -10.61 -0.21 -5.66
C ARG A 27 -9.17 -0.04 -6.09
N CYS A 28 -8.59 1.13 -5.86
CA CYS A 28 -7.14 1.30 -5.91
C CYS A 28 -6.63 2.11 -4.73
N ARG A 29 -5.70 1.54 -3.97
CA ARG A 29 -5.14 2.12 -2.74
C ARG A 29 -3.62 2.09 -2.78
N VAL A 30 -2.99 3.03 -2.09
CA VAL A 30 -1.54 3.06 -1.88
C VAL A 30 -1.24 2.51 -0.49
N ARG A 31 -0.27 1.60 -0.41
CA ARG A 31 0.36 1.16 0.84
C ARG A 31 1.83 1.54 0.84
N LEU A 32 2.44 1.68 2.00
CA LEU A 32 3.84 2.06 2.15
C LEU A 32 4.59 1.05 2.99
N HIS A 33 5.84 0.78 2.63
CA HIS A 33 6.74 -0.07 3.41
C HIS A 33 8.07 0.64 3.62
N HIS A 34 8.64 0.48 4.82
CA HIS A 34 9.97 1.00 5.13
C HIS A 34 11.02 0.07 4.53
N HIS A 35 12.00 0.63 3.80
CA HIS A 35 13.11 -0.12 3.25
C HIS A 35 14.38 0.73 3.35
N PRO A 36 15.31 0.41 4.26
CA PRO A 36 16.43 1.28 4.63
C PRO A 36 17.34 1.72 3.48
N HIS A 37 17.47 0.90 2.44
CA HIS A 37 18.36 1.15 1.30
C HIS A 37 17.70 1.95 0.16
N LEU A 38 16.42 2.32 0.28
CA LEU A 38 15.73 3.14 -0.73
C LEU A 38 15.81 4.64 -0.42
N PRO A 39 15.72 5.52 -1.42
CA PRO A 39 15.62 6.97 -1.18
C PRO A 39 14.50 7.30 -0.19
N GLN A 40 14.81 8.10 0.83
CA GLN A 40 13.91 8.42 1.96
C GLN A 40 13.38 7.18 2.71
N ARG A 41 14.08 6.04 2.58
CA ARG A 41 13.89 4.78 3.31
C ARG A 41 12.48 4.21 3.23
N GLN A 42 11.72 4.53 2.19
CA GLN A 42 10.33 4.09 2.04
C GLN A 42 10.00 3.88 0.56
N ILE A 43 9.12 2.92 0.29
CA ILE A 43 8.55 2.68 -1.03
C ILE A 43 7.04 2.49 -0.94
N GLY A 44 6.32 3.04 -1.92
CA GLY A 44 4.90 2.81 -2.10
C GLY A 44 4.62 1.56 -2.92
N PHE A 45 3.47 0.94 -2.67
CA PHE A 45 2.88 -0.03 -3.56
C PHE A 45 1.45 0.39 -3.83
N MET A 46 1.10 0.42 -5.10
CA MET A 46 -0.29 0.64 -5.50
C MET A 46 -0.97 -0.71 -5.65
N VAL A 47 -2.00 -0.93 -4.85
CA VAL A 47 -2.78 -2.16 -4.79
C VAL A 47 -4.15 -1.86 -5.35
N CYS A 48 -4.49 -2.47 -6.48
CA CYS A 48 -5.80 -2.34 -7.07
C CYS A 48 -6.55 -3.69 -7.14
N CYS A 49 -7.87 -3.65 -7.12
CA CYS A 49 -8.76 -4.82 -7.18
C CYS A 49 -9.96 -4.52 -8.09
N LYS A 50 -10.36 -5.51 -8.89
CA LYS A 50 -11.54 -5.44 -9.77
C LYS A 50 -12.85 -5.61 -9.00
N ASP A 51 -12.83 -6.32 -7.88
CA ASP A 51 -14.00 -6.49 -7.01
C ASP A 51 -14.21 -5.22 -6.17
N ALA A 52 -15.34 -4.54 -6.43
CA ALA A 52 -15.73 -3.32 -5.73
C ALA A 52 -16.02 -3.55 -4.24
N ASN A 53 -16.41 -4.76 -3.84
CA ASN A 53 -16.74 -5.08 -2.45
C ASN A 53 -15.50 -5.43 -1.62
N ARG A 54 -14.34 -5.62 -2.25
CA ARG A 54 -13.12 -6.05 -1.57
C ARG A 54 -12.44 -4.92 -0.79
N ASN A 55 -12.34 -5.07 0.53
CA ASN A 55 -11.47 -4.23 1.36
C ASN A 55 -10.01 -4.74 1.35
N VAL A 56 -9.18 -4.21 0.45
CA VAL A 56 -7.76 -4.58 0.35
C VAL A 56 -6.89 -4.16 1.54
N ARG A 57 -7.41 -3.27 2.43
CA ARG A 57 -6.70 -2.87 3.66
C ARG A 57 -6.68 -3.98 4.71
N GLU A 58 -7.58 -4.94 4.60
CA GLU A 58 -7.67 -6.06 5.50
C GLU A 58 -7.20 -7.34 4.78
N PRO A 59 -6.23 -8.06 5.35
CA PRO A 59 -5.79 -9.31 4.76
C PRO A 59 -6.93 -10.34 4.88
N LEU A 60 -7.36 -10.89 3.74
CA LEU A 60 -8.39 -11.93 3.69
C LEU A 60 -7.83 -13.28 4.15
N ARG A 61 -6.60 -13.58 3.72
CA ARG A 61 -5.85 -14.76 4.13
C ARG A 61 -4.96 -14.37 5.30
N LYS A 62 -5.03 -15.15 6.37
CA LYS A 62 -4.23 -14.96 7.58
C LYS A 62 -3.68 -16.33 7.98
N TRP A 63 -2.50 -16.31 8.57
CA TRP A 63 -1.91 -17.48 9.23
C TRP A 63 -2.27 -17.46 10.72
N SER A 64 -2.00 -18.57 11.40
CA SER A 64 -1.86 -18.52 12.86
C SER A 64 -0.67 -17.62 13.24
N ALA A 65 -0.66 -17.10 14.47
CA ALA A 65 0.41 -16.21 14.93
C ALA A 65 1.78 -16.92 14.86
N GLU A 66 1.80 -18.21 15.23
CA GLU A 66 3.01 -19.04 15.27
C GLU A 66 3.55 -19.34 13.86
N GLU A 67 2.66 -19.54 12.87
CA GLU A 67 3.06 -19.70 11.48
C GLU A 67 3.52 -18.39 10.85
N GLU A 68 2.86 -17.27 11.16
CA GLU A 68 3.22 -15.96 10.63
C GLU A 68 4.62 -15.54 11.10
N GLU A 69 4.95 -15.79 12.37
CA GLU A 69 6.29 -15.54 12.94
C GLU A 69 7.38 -16.41 12.29
N LYS A 70 7.08 -17.67 11.99
CA LYS A 70 8.03 -18.58 11.32
C LYS A 70 8.29 -18.20 9.87
N LEU A 71 7.26 -17.77 9.15
CA LEU A 71 7.33 -17.51 7.71
C LEU A 71 7.79 -16.09 7.39
N CYS A 72 7.43 -15.10 8.22
CA CYS A 72 7.57 -13.69 7.88
C CYS A 72 8.44 -12.95 8.89
N LYS A 73 9.50 -12.29 8.40
CA LYS A 73 10.36 -11.42 9.23
C LYS A 73 9.84 -10.00 9.43
N TYR A 74 8.95 -9.54 8.53
CA TYR A 74 8.46 -8.16 8.52
C TYR A 74 6.96 -8.07 8.31
N TYR A 75 6.43 -8.85 7.36
CA TYR A 75 5.00 -8.89 7.12
C TYR A 75 4.30 -9.55 8.31
N ASN A 76 3.21 -8.95 8.78
CA ASN A 76 2.18 -9.62 9.54
C ASN A 76 0.83 -8.94 9.27
N ALA A 77 -0.26 -9.51 9.78
CA ALA A 77 -1.61 -8.99 9.53
C ALA A 77 -1.80 -7.53 9.97
N ASP A 78 -1.10 -7.07 11.01
CA ASP A 78 -1.22 -5.71 11.54
C ASP A 78 -0.34 -4.71 10.78
N ILE A 79 0.88 -5.09 10.42
CA ILE A 79 1.75 -4.34 9.50
C ILE A 79 1.05 -4.15 8.15
N HIS A 80 0.34 -5.16 7.65
CA HIS A 80 -0.47 -5.02 6.43
C HIS A 80 -1.48 -3.89 6.54
N LYS A 81 -2.28 -3.86 7.63
CA LYS A 81 -3.29 -2.81 7.85
C LYS A 81 -2.63 -1.44 7.99
N ALA A 82 -1.57 -1.36 8.80
CA ALA A 82 -0.83 -0.13 9.07
C ALA A 82 -0.18 0.45 7.81
N ALA A 83 0.25 -0.38 6.86
CA ALA A 83 0.83 0.07 5.59
C ALA A 83 -0.14 0.93 4.75
N PHE A 84 -1.46 0.83 4.96
CA PHE A 84 -2.47 1.68 4.32
C PHE A 84 -2.83 2.94 5.12
N VAL A 85 -2.13 3.22 6.22
CA VAL A 85 -2.24 4.47 6.97
C VAL A 85 -1.23 5.45 6.37
N LEU A 86 -1.73 6.57 5.87
CA LEU A 86 -0.92 7.58 5.19
C LEU A 86 -0.79 8.82 6.09
N PRO A 87 0.35 9.54 6.06
CA PRO A 87 0.46 10.87 6.63
C PRO A 87 -0.61 11.82 6.07
N ASN A 88 -0.95 12.85 6.84
CA ASN A 88 -2.08 13.74 6.51
C ASN A 88 -1.98 14.39 5.12
N PHE A 89 -0.79 14.81 4.69
CA PHE A 89 -0.60 15.42 3.37
C PHE A 89 -0.89 14.44 2.22
N ALA A 90 -0.38 13.21 2.31
CA ALA A 90 -0.61 12.16 1.31
C ALA A 90 -2.05 11.66 1.35
N LYS A 91 -2.64 11.55 2.55
CA LYS A 91 -4.06 11.24 2.73
C LYS A 91 -4.93 12.26 2.00
N LYS A 92 -4.66 13.56 2.14
CA LYS A 92 -5.41 14.64 1.46
C LYS A 92 -5.31 14.58 -0.06
N ALA A 93 -4.13 14.24 -0.59
CA ALA A 93 -3.92 14.18 -2.04
C ALA A 93 -4.49 12.92 -2.69
N LEU A 94 -4.49 11.81 -1.94
CA LEU A 94 -4.88 10.52 -2.47
C LEU A 94 -6.34 10.20 -2.17
N GLN A 95 -6.89 10.51 -1.00
CA GLN A 95 -8.23 10.04 -0.64
C GLN A 95 -9.35 10.73 -1.41
#